data_AF-U9UPN9-F1
#
_entry.id   AF-U9UPN9-F1
#
_cell.length_a   1.000
_cell.length_b   1.000
_cell.length_c   1.000
_cell.angle_alpha   90.00
_cell.angle_beta   90.00
_cell.angle_gamma   90.00
#
_symmetry.space_group_name_H-M   'P 1'
#
loop_
_entity.id
_entity.type
_entity.pdbx_description
1 polymer ?
#
loop_
_entity_poly.entity_id
_entity_poly.type
_entity_poly.pdbx_seq_one_letter_code
_entity_poly.pdbx_strand_id
1 'polypeptide(L)'
;MFWTSIILHRKNEIREMENEITKEQSNENTRSFIEQFESSYKGLDDEKKWILGSGNKVEDIIYKYGSKLKYENLVHSFVLDTDDKKIRDLFSANEWNEILEKNSKKSPKIEPDLLCYITQYRKTNVKDLRKTVSKLCEKTVYDVEEQFDYIWIRNCISNLLTLYEIKPRVFEKSHLERWYDTNIWSSIIDQCMWNLKDVELIR
;
A
#
# COMPACT_ATOMS: atom_id res chain seq x y z
N MET A 1 3.08 -43.40 31.59
CA MET A 1 2.44 -42.07 31.75
C MET A 1 3.41 -40.92 32.05
N PHE A 2 4.67 -41.15 32.46
CA PHE A 2 5.62 -40.07 32.76
C PHE A 2 6.22 -39.34 31.53
N TRP A 3 6.49 -40.06 30.44
CA TRP A 3 7.16 -39.49 29.25
C TRP A 3 6.29 -38.50 28.47
N THR A 4 4.96 -38.70 28.46
CA THR A 4 4.00 -37.80 27.80
C THR A 4 3.89 -36.45 28.50
N SER A 5 3.97 -36.40 29.83
CA SER A 5 3.96 -35.14 30.60
C SER A 5 5.23 -34.31 30.36
N ILE A 6 6.40 -34.94 30.29
CA ILE A 6 7.68 -34.25 30.05
C ILE A 6 7.72 -33.63 28.65
N ILE A 7 7.22 -34.35 27.64
CA ILE A 7 7.15 -33.83 26.26
C ILE A 7 6.16 -32.68 26.13
N LEU A 8 5.01 -32.74 26.82
CA LEU A 8 4.03 -31.65 26.79
C LEU A 8 4.56 -30.38 27.48
N HIS A 9 5.22 -30.54 28.62
CA HIS A 9 5.81 -29.42 29.37
C HIS A 9 6.88 -28.72 28.53
N ARG A 10 7.81 -29.48 27.94
CA ARG A 10 8.86 -28.93 27.07
C ARG A 10 8.32 -28.23 25.82
N LYS A 11 7.21 -28.71 25.25
CA LYS A 11 6.54 -28.02 24.12
C LYS A 11 5.90 -26.69 24.54
N ASN A 12 5.35 -26.62 25.75
CA ASN A 12 4.77 -25.37 26.27
C ASN A 12 5.87 -24.35 26.58
N GLU A 13 6.99 -24.76 27.18
CA GLU A 13 8.16 -23.91 27.43
C GLU A 13 8.73 -23.34 26.13
N ILE A 14 8.90 -24.17 25.09
CA ILE A 14 9.39 -23.71 23.78
C ILE A 14 8.43 -22.66 23.18
N ARG A 15 7.12 -22.88 23.27
CA ARG A 15 6.11 -21.93 22.77
C ARG A 15 6.11 -20.62 23.57
N GLU A 16 6.33 -20.67 24.87
CA GLU A 16 6.44 -19.48 25.72
C GLU A 16 7.68 -18.67 25.38
N MET A 17 8.83 -19.34 25.20
CA MET A 17 10.07 -18.70 24.73
C MET A 17 9.93 -18.08 23.34
N GLU A 18 9.30 -18.78 22.38
CA GLU A 18 9.03 -18.25 21.04
C GLU A 18 8.14 -16.99 21.09
N ASN A 19 7.15 -16.97 21.97
CA ASN A 19 6.28 -15.80 22.17
C ASN A 19 7.02 -14.63 22.81
N GLU A 20 7.94 -14.88 23.74
CA GLU A 20 8.78 -13.84 24.35
C GLU A 20 9.77 -13.25 23.35
N ILE A 21 10.47 -14.09 22.57
CA ILE A 21 11.37 -13.65 21.49
C ILE A 21 10.60 -12.80 20.47
N THR A 22 9.39 -13.22 20.08
CA THR A 22 8.55 -12.46 19.15
C THR A 22 8.14 -11.10 19.72
N LYS A 23 7.82 -11.04 21.02
CA LYS A 23 7.48 -9.77 21.70
C LYS A 23 8.69 -8.84 21.79
N GLU A 24 9.87 -9.36 22.14
CA GLU A 24 11.10 -8.59 22.20
C GLU A 24 11.48 -8.02 20.83
N GLN A 25 11.47 -8.84 19.78
CA GLN A 25 11.69 -8.38 18.40
C GLN A 25 10.66 -7.33 17.97
N SER A 26 9.38 -7.51 18.33
CA SER A 26 8.35 -6.50 18.03
C SER A 26 8.57 -5.18 18.76
N ASN A 27 9.07 -5.22 20.00
CA ASN A 27 9.39 -4.03 20.79
C ASN A 27 10.64 -3.33 20.28
N GLU A 28 11.67 -4.07 19.88
CA GLU A 28 12.88 -3.52 19.25
C GLU A 28 12.56 -2.86 17.91
N ASN A 29 11.79 -3.52 17.05
CA ASN A 29 11.32 -2.94 15.79
C ASN A 29 10.50 -1.66 16.04
N THR A 30 9.65 -1.67 17.08
CA THR A 30 8.86 -0.50 17.47
C THR A 30 9.76 0.67 17.89
N ARG A 31 10.78 0.38 18.70
CA ARG A 31 11.74 1.39 19.16
C ARG A 31 12.55 1.96 18.00
N SER A 32 12.99 1.11 17.08
CA SER A 32 13.77 1.50 15.91
C SER A 32 13.02 2.50 15.02
N PHE A 33 11.74 2.29 14.73
CA PHE A 33 11.02 3.22 13.84
C PHE A 33 10.70 4.56 14.53
N ILE A 34 10.43 4.57 15.84
CA ILE A 34 10.20 5.82 16.59
C ILE A 34 11.47 6.68 16.61
N GLU A 35 12.63 6.06 16.82
CA GLU A 35 13.93 6.74 16.77
C GLU A 35 14.22 7.32 15.36
N GLN A 36 13.88 6.57 14.32
CA GLN A 36 13.96 7.06 12.93
C GLN A 36 13.03 8.24 12.70
N PHE A 37 11.77 8.17 13.16
CA PHE A 37 10.81 9.27 13.03
C PHE A 37 11.30 10.55 13.73
N GLU A 38 11.83 10.43 14.95
CA GLU A 38 12.41 11.54 15.68
C GLU A 38 13.62 12.14 14.95
N SER A 39 14.50 11.29 14.40
CA SER A 39 15.64 11.74 13.60
C SER A 39 15.18 12.48 12.34
N SER A 40 14.19 11.95 11.62
CA SER A 40 13.62 12.59 10.44
C SER A 40 13.02 13.96 10.79
N TYR A 41 12.24 14.06 11.87
CA TYR A 41 11.67 15.33 12.33
C TYR A 41 12.74 16.37 12.68
N LYS A 42 13.76 15.98 13.44
CA LYS A 42 14.88 16.87 13.83
C LYS A 42 15.70 17.34 12.64
N GLY A 43 15.75 16.54 11.57
CA GLY A 43 16.43 16.89 10.32
C GLY A 43 15.63 17.84 9.41
N LEU A 44 14.37 18.14 9.73
CA LEU A 44 13.56 19.06 8.94
C LEU A 44 14.05 20.51 9.11
N ASP A 45 14.17 21.20 7.98
CA ASP A 45 14.42 22.63 7.93
C ASP A 45 13.16 23.39 8.33
N ASP A 46 13.26 24.14 9.42
CA ASP A 46 12.14 24.80 10.09
C ASP A 46 11.48 25.89 9.22
N GLU A 47 12.20 26.42 8.23
CA GLU A 47 11.71 27.40 7.24
C GLU A 47 10.95 26.74 6.08
N LYS A 48 11.14 25.42 5.87
CA LYS A 48 10.51 24.65 4.78
C LYS A 48 9.28 23.86 5.22
N LYS A 49 9.00 23.83 6.52
CA LYS A 49 7.78 23.23 7.07
C LYS A 49 6.54 23.91 6.49
N TRP A 50 5.44 23.18 6.38
CA TRP A 50 4.18 23.73 5.92
C TRP A 50 3.55 24.59 7.02
N ILE A 51 3.68 25.91 6.85
CA ILE A 51 3.06 26.91 7.73
C ILE A 51 1.64 27.23 7.23
N LEU A 52 0.67 27.06 8.13
CA LEU A 52 -0.74 27.41 7.94
C LEU A 52 -0.97 28.91 8.21
N GLY A 53 -2.10 29.45 7.76
CA GLY A 53 -2.48 30.85 8.00
C GLY A 53 -2.62 31.22 9.49
N SER A 54 -2.82 30.22 10.36
CA SER A 54 -2.78 30.36 11.82
C SER A 54 -1.38 30.59 12.39
N GLY A 55 -0.33 30.34 11.60
CA GLY A 55 1.08 30.28 12.04
C GLY A 55 1.51 28.91 12.53
N ASN A 56 0.60 27.94 12.64
CA ASN A 56 0.94 26.58 13.03
C ASN A 56 1.70 25.85 11.91
N LYS A 57 2.66 25.00 12.31
CA LYS A 57 3.41 24.13 11.41
C LYS A 57 2.77 22.74 11.40
N VAL A 58 2.40 22.25 10.21
CA VAL A 58 1.73 20.95 10.05
C VAL A 58 2.59 19.82 10.59
N GLU A 59 3.88 19.81 10.24
CA GLU A 59 4.86 18.78 10.63
C GLU A 59 5.00 18.68 12.16
N ASP A 60 4.92 19.80 12.88
CA ASP A 60 5.01 19.84 14.34
C ASP A 60 3.78 19.21 15.00
N ILE A 61 2.59 19.48 14.44
CA ILE A 61 1.32 18.92 14.91
C ILE A 61 1.32 17.40 14.71
N ILE A 62 1.66 16.92 13.52
CA ILE A 62 1.67 15.49 13.23
C ILE A 62 2.81 14.76 13.96
N TYR A 63 3.97 15.39 14.16
CA TYR A 63 5.03 14.83 14.99
C TYR A 63 4.56 14.61 16.43
N LYS A 64 3.91 15.62 17.02
CA LYS A 64 3.37 15.53 18.39
C LYS A 64 2.30 14.45 18.53
N TYR A 65 1.51 14.20 17.49
CA TYR A 65 0.54 13.11 17.46
C TYR A 65 1.21 11.75 17.25
N GLY A 66 2.04 11.62 16.21
CA GLY A 66 2.73 10.39 15.83
C GLY A 66 3.66 9.85 16.92
N SER A 67 4.32 10.72 17.67
CA SER A 67 5.19 10.34 18.80
C SER A 67 4.44 9.62 19.94
N LYS A 68 3.11 9.71 19.98
CA LYS A 68 2.26 9.03 20.98
C LYS A 68 1.74 7.68 20.49
N LEU A 69 1.89 7.38 19.20
CA LEU A 69 1.37 6.15 18.61
C LEU A 69 2.31 4.99 18.93
N LYS A 70 1.71 3.88 19.37
CA LYS A 70 2.45 2.65 19.70
C LYS A 70 2.93 1.90 18.46
N TYR A 71 2.21 2.03 17.36
CA TYR A 71 2.48 1.34 16.10
C TYR A 71 2.63 2.35 14.98
N GLU A 72 3.36 1.93 13.95
CA GLU A 72 3.59 2.74 12.76
C GLU A 72 2.26 3.17 12.10
N ASN A 73 2.25 4.40 11.59
CA ASN A 73 1.14 5.04 10.92
C ASN A 73 1.69 6.00 9.85
N LEU A 74 0.87 6.37 8.86
CA LEU A 74 1.24 7.29 7.77
C LEU A 74 1.87 8.61 8.26
N VAL A 75 1.46 9.09 9.44
CA VAL A 75 2.05 10.30 10.05
C VAL A 75 3.54 10.18 10.33
N HIS A 76 4.06 8.95 10.54
CA HIS A 76 5.49 8.71 10.75
C HIS A 76 6.32 8.93 9.48
N SER A 77 5.67 8.98 8.32
CA SER A 77 6.27 9.39 7.04
C SER A 77 5.88 10.83 6.62
N PHE A 78 5.34 11.62 7.55
CA PHE A 78 4.80 12.97 7.30
C PHE A 78 3.71 13.00 6.21
N VAL A 79 2.96 11.89 6.05
CA VAL A 79 1.83 11.79 5.13
C VAL A 79 0.53 12.05 5.89
N LEU A 80 -0.26 13.01 5.39
CA LEU A 80 -1.60 13.31 5.90
C LEU A 80 -2.65 12.48 5.16
N ASP A 81 -3.35 11.62 5.88
CA ASP A 81 -4.58 10.99 5.39
C ASP A 81 -5.76 11.96 5.59
N THR A 82 -6.28 12.51 4.50
CA THR A 82 -7.39 13.47 4.52
C THR A 82 -8.74 12.83 4.82
N ASP A 83 -8.84 11.49 4.75
CA ASP A 83 -10.05 10.75 5.09
C ASP A 83 -10.05 10.28 6.56
N ASP A 84 -8.90 10.32 7.25
CA ASP A 84 -8.82 9.96 8.67
C ASP A 84 -9.34 11.09 9.56
N LYS A 85 -10.49 10.84 10.19
CA LYS A 85 -11.11 11.74 11.17
C LYS A 85 -10.17 12.11 12.32
N LYS A 86 -9.33 11.20 12.81
CA LYS A 86 -8.42 11.49 13.93
C LYS A 86 -7.37 12.53 13.54
N ILE A 87 -6.90 12.47 12.29
CA ILE A 87 -5.95 13.45 11.74
C ILE A 87 -6.64 14.79 11.55
N ARG A 88 -7.84 14.81 10.98
CA ARG A 88 -8.65 16.03 10.85
C ARG A 88 -8.85 16.73 12.19
N ASP A 89 -9.19 15.97 13.23
CA ASP A 89 -9.49 16.51 14.56
C ASP A 89 -8.24 17.07 15.27
N LEU A 90 -7.02 16.93 14.70
CA LEU A 90 -5.81 17.62 15.18
C LEU A 90 -5.75 19.10 14.80
N PHE A 91 -6.54 19.52 13.81
CA PHE A 91 -6.55 20.86 13.26
C PHE A 91 -7.89 21.55 13.53
N SER A 92 -7.88 22.88 13.57
CA SER A 92 -9.13 23.64 13.55
C SER A 92 -9.84 23.50 12.19
N ALA A 93 -11.15 23.80 12.16
CA ALA A 93 -11.92 23.71 10.91
C ALA A 93 -11.34 24.60 9.79
N ASN A 94 -10.82 25.77 10.13
CA ASN A 94 -10.22 26.70 9.15
C ASN A 94 -8.89 26.16 8.61
N GLU A 95 -8.03 25.65 9.50
CA GLU A 95 -6.76 25.01 9.12
C GLU A 95 -6.99 23.77 8.25
N TRP A 96 -8.00 22.97 8.58
CA TRP A 96 -8.33 21.79 7.80
C TRP A 96 -8.81 22.16 6.38
N ASN A 97 -9.67 23.17 6.26
CA ASN A 97 -10.08 23.67 4.95
C ASN A 97 -8.87 24.21 4.16
N GLU A 98 -7.95 24.93 4.80
CA GLU A 98 -6.70 25.35 4.16
C GLU A 98 -5.89 24.15 3.66
N ILE A 99 -5.73 23.09 4.47
CA ILE A 99 -5.01 21.87 4.10
C ILE A 99 -5.63 21.20 2.86
N LEU A 100 -6.96 21.15 2.78
CA LEU A 100 -7.65 20.53 1.66
C LEU A 100 -7.61 21.36 0.37
N GLU A 101 -7.63 22.69 0.48
CA GLU A 101 -7.72 23.57 -0.68
C GLU A 101 -6.34 23.97 -1.22
N LYS A 102 -5.38 24.25 -0.34
CA LYS A 102 -4.05 24.76 -0.68
C LYS A 102 -3.22 23.67 -1.34
N ASN A 103 -2.69 23.96 -2.53
CA ASN A 103 -1.91 23.02 -3.34
C ASN A 103 -2.64 21.72 -3.73
N SER A 104 -3.98 21.72 -3.69
CA SER A 104 -4.78 20.59 -4.17
C SER A 104 -4.50 20.36 -5.66
N LYS A 105 -3.85 19.23 -5.97
CA LYS A 105 -3.74 18.77 -7.35
C LYS A 105 -5.12 18.29 -7.76
N LYS A 106 -5.59 18.75 -8.92
CA LYS A 106 -6.82 18.22 -9.51
C LYS A 106 -6.65 16.71 -9.67
N SER A 107 -7.64 15.94 -9.22
CA SER A 107 -7.64 14.49 -9.44
C SER A 107 -7.42 14.20 -10.92
N PRO A 108 -6.58 13.21 -11.26
CA PRO A 108 -6.41 12.82 -12.65
C PRO A 108 -7.78 12.41 -13.22
N LYS A 109 -8.12 12.94 -14.39
CA LYS A 109 -9.33 12.55 -15.09
C LYS A 109 -9.05 11.25 -15.85
N ILE A 110 -9.76 10.19 -15.49
CA ILE A 110 -9.75 8.94 -16.25
C ILE A 110 -10.72 9.10 -17.41
N GLU A 111 -10.29 8.68 -18.59
CA GLU A 111 -11.12 8.70 -19.81
C GLU A 111 -12.36 7.79 -19.61
N PRO A 112 -13.59 8.25 -19.95
CA PRO A 112 -14.81 7.50 -19.67
C PRO A 112 -14.88 6.09 -20.28
N ASP A 113 -14.36 5.88 -21.48
CA ASP A 113 -14.37 4.58 -22.14
C ASP A 113 -13.40 3.62 -21.43
N LEU A 114 -12.23 4.10 -21.00
CA LEU A 114 -11.28 3.35 -20.18
C LEU A 114 -11.90 2.97 -18.84
N LEU A 115 -12.62 3.88 -18.18
CA LEU A 115 -13.34 3.59 -16.95
C LEU A 115 -14.41 2.52 -17.17
N CYS A 116 -15.22 2.66 -18.23
CA CYS A 116 -16.21 1.67 -18.63
C CYS A 116 -15.55 0.30 -18.85
N TYR A 117 -14.42 0.26 -19.54
CA TYR A 117 -13.63 -0.95 -19.78
C TYR A 117 -13.17 -1.62 -18.49
N ILE A 118 -12.56 -0.87 -17.55
CA ILE A 118 -12.11 -1.40 -16.25
C ILE A 118 -13.28 -2.00 -15.47
N THR A 119 -14.44 -1.33 -15.45
CA THR A 119 -15.60 -1.80 -14.68
C THR A 119 -16.16 -3.12 -15.18
N GLN A 120 -15.91 -3.51 -16.44
CA GLN A 120 -16.34 -4.80 -16.98
C GLN A 120 -15.72 -5.98 -16.22
N TYR A 121 -14.50 -5.82 -15.68
CA TYR A 121 -13.80 -6.84 -14.90
C TYR A 121 -14.32 -7.01 -13.47
N ARG A 122 -15.25 -6.18 -13.01
CA ARG A 122 -15.87 -6.31 -11.68
C ARG A 122 -16.79 -7.54 -11.60
N LYS A 123 -16.18 -8.71 -11.41
CA LYS A 123 -16.86 -10.02 -11.28
C LYS A 123 -16.64 -10.61 -9.90
N THR A 124 -17.62 -11.37 -9.42
CA THR A 124 -17.59 -12.02 -8.09
C THR A 124 -16.98 -13.41 -8.11
N ASN A 125 -16.72 -13.97 -9.30
CA ASN A 125 -16.14 -15.30 -9.43
C ASN A 125 -15.17 -15.39 -10.62
N VAL A 126 -14.23 -16.32 -10.49
CA VAL A 126 -13.13 -16.57 -11.44
C VAL A 126 -13.63 -16.99 -12.83
N LYS A 127 -14.71 -17.79 -12.90
CA LYS A 127 -15.23 -18.29 -14.19
C LYS A 127 -15.77 -17.16 -15.07
N ASP A 128 -16.51 -16.24 -14.47
CA ASP A 128 -17.06 -15.10 -15.20
C ASP A 128 -15.98 -14.06 -15.53
N LEU A 129 -15.00 -13.88 -14.65
CA LEU A 129 -13.82 -13.05 -14.94
C LEU A 129 -13.05 -13.61 -16.15
N ARG A 130 -12.83 -14.93 -16.20
CA ARG A 130 -12.20 -15.63 -17.33
C ARG A 130 -12.95 -15.39 -18.64
N LYS A 131 -14.28 -15.51 -18.64
CA LYS A 131 -15.10 -15.21 -19.83
C LYS A 131 -14.94 -13.76 -20.29
N THR A 132 -14.92 -12.80 -19.36
CA THR A 132 -14.73 -11.38 -19.68
C THR A 132 -13.36 -11.12 -20.32
N VAL A 133 -12.27 -11.64 -19.73
CA VAL A 133 -10.91 -11.52 -20.27
C VAL A 133 -10.80 -12.12 -21.68
N SER A 134 -11.44 -13.28 -21.92
CA SER A 134 -11.40 -13.95 -23.22
C SER A 134 -12.19 -13.21 -24.31
N LYS A 135 -13.30 -12.53 -23.96
CA LYS A 135 -14.16 -11.84 -24.93
C LYS A 135 -13.53 -10.56 -25.50
N LEU A 136 -12.72 -9.86 -24.73
CA LEU A 136 -12.23 -8.51 -25.09
C LEU A 136 -11.03 -8.53 -26.07
N CYS A 137 -10.87 -9.59 -26.87
CA CYS A 137 -9.71 -9.86 -27.71
C CYS A 137 -10.08 -9.88 -29.19
N GLU A 138 -10.34 -8.70 -29.80
CA GLU A 138 -10.85 -8.66 -31.19
C GLU A 138 -10.17 -7.67 -32.14
N LYS A 139 -9.21 -6.83 -31.70
CA LYS A 139 -8.47 -5.96 -32.64
C LYS A 139 -7.20 -6.63 -33.15
N THR A 140 -7.05 -6.68 -34.48
CA THR A 140 -5.97 -7.36 -35.20
C THR A 140 -4.71 -6.51 -35.38
N VAL A 141 -4.79 -5.19 -35.16
CA VAL A 141 -3.66 -4.26 -35.25
C VAL A 141 -3.54 -3.47 -33.95
N TYR A 142 -2.38 -3.60 -33.31
CA TYR A 142 -2.05 -2.91 -32.07
C TYR A 142 -1.60 -1.47 -32.35
N ASP A 143 -2.21 -0.52 -31.65
CA ASP A 143 -1.80 0.89 -31.62
C ASP A 143 -1.38 1.24 -30.18
N VAL A 144 -0.13 1.66 -29.99
CA VAL A 144 0.41 1.94 -28.64
C VAL A 144 -0.28 3.14 -27.99
N GLU A 145 -0.56 4.19 -28.75
CA GLU A 145 -1.10 5.45 -28.21
C GLU A 145 -2.56 5.26 -27.79
N GLU A 146 -3.32 4.45 -28.51
CA GLU A 146 -4.75 4.22 -28.21
C GLU A 146 -5.00 3.02 -27.29
N GLN A 147 -4.16 1.98 -27.35
CA GLN A 147 -4.49 0.66 -26.78
C GLN A 147 -3.59 0.21 -25.64
N PHE A 148 -2.50 0.93 -25.35
CA PHE A 148 -1.58 0.55 -24.29
C PHE A 148 -2.30 0.32 -22.96
N ASP A 149 -3.09 1.28 -22.48
CA ASP A 149 -3.79 1.18 -21.20
C ASP A 149 -4.74 -0.02 -21.16
N TYR A 150 -5.51 -0.23 -22.24
CA TYR A 150 -6.45 -1.34 -22.37
C TYR A 150 -5.76 -2.70 -22.29
N ILE A 151 -4.63 -2.86 -23.00
CA ILE A 151 -3.84 -4.09 -23.00
C ILE A 151 -3.13 -4.28 -21.66
N TRP A 152 -2.58 -3.22 -21.08
CA TRP A 152 -1.96 -3.27 -19.76
C TRP A 152 -2.96 -3.71 -18.68
N ILE A 153 -4.15 -3.11 -18.60
CA ILE A 153 -5.21 -3.51 -17.67
C ILE A 153 -5.59 -4.98 -17.88
N ARG A 154 -5.79 -5.39 -19.13
CA ARG A 154 -6.11 -6.79 -19.46
C ARG A 154 -5.03 -7.73 -18.98
N ASN A 155 -3.76 -7.39 -19.17
CA ASN A 155 -2.63 -8.22 -18.75
C ASN A 155 -2.56 -8.31 -17.22
N CYS A 156 -2.76 -7.21 -16.50
CA CYS A 156 -2.87 -7.21 -15.04
C CYS A 156 -3.93 -8.18 -14.55
N ILE A 157 -5.14 -8.08 -15.10
CA ILE A 157 -6.26 -8.93 -14.72
C ILE A 157 -6.01 -10.39 -15.12
N SER A 158 -5.40 -10.64 -16.28
CA SER A 158 -5.08 -12.00 -16.76
C SER A 158 -4.03 -12.68 -15.89
N ASN A 159 -3.01 -11.94 -15.47
CA ASN A 159 -1.97 -12.42 -14.56
C ASN A 159 -2.58 -12.75 -13.19
N LEU A 160 -3.36 -11.83 -12.63
CA LEU A 160 -4.05 -12.04 -11.35
C LEU A 160 -5.04 -13.22 -11.41
N LEU A 161 -5.80 -13.33 -12.49
CA LEU A 161 -6.73 -14.44 -12.73
C LEU A 161 -6.01 -15.79 -12.75
N THR A 162 -4.82 -15.85 -13.36
CA THR A 162 -4.01 -17.07 -13.38
C THR A 162 -3.58 -17.46 -11.95
N LEU A 163 -3.19 -16.50 -11.11
CA LEU A 163 -2.88 -16.75 -9.70
C LEU A 163 -4.09 -17.27 -8.92
N TYR A 164 -5.30 -16.78 -9.20
CA TYR A 164 -6.51 -17.31 -8.56
C TYR A 164 -6.84 -18.76 -8.95
N GLU A 165 -6.40 -19.21 -10.13
CA GLU A 165 -6.72 -20.55 -10.65
C GLU A 165 -5.67 -21.61 -10.35
N ILE A 166 -4.41 -21.23 -10.14
CA ILE A 166 -3.31 -22.16 -9.85
C ILE A 166 -3.63 -23.00 -8.60
N LYS A 167 -3.31 -24.30 -8.68
CA LYS A 167 -3.43 -25.26 -7.57
C LYS A 167 -2.05 -25.79 -7.17
N PRO A 168 -1.75 -25.87 -5.85
CA PRO A 168 -2.57 -25.43 -4.71
C PRO A 168 -2.73 -23.90 -4.70
N ARG A 169 -3.82 -23.41 -4.09
CA ARG A 169 -4.18 -21.99 -4.10
C ARG A 169 -3.03 -21.15 -3.53
N VAL A 170 -2.43 -20.31 -4.38
CA VAL A 170 -1.21 -19.60 -4.02
C VAL A 170 -1.44 -18.61 -2.88
N PHE A 171 -2.59 -17.94 -2.85
CA PHE A 171 -2.92 -16.94 -1.82
C PHE A 171 -3.24 -17.51 -0.43
N GLU A 172 -3.42 -18.83 -0.31
CA GLU A 172 -3.61 -19.47 1.00
C GLU A 172 -2.28 -19.72 1.73
N LYS A 173 -1.14 -19.49 1.05
CA LYS A 173 0.20 -19.61 1.62
C LYS A 173 0.75 -18.24 1.98
N SER A 174 1.53 -18.19 3.05
CA SER A 174 2.38 -17.04 3.35
C SER A 174 3.51 -16.95 2.33
N HIS A 175 3.73 -15.76 1.78
CA HIS A 175 4.86 -15.47 0.90
C HIS A 175 5.72 -14.34 1.46
N LEU A 176 6.97 -14.30 1.03
CA LEU A 176 7.83 -13.13 1.24
C LEU A 176 7.35 -11.97 0.36
N GLU A 177 7.61 -10.74 0.79
CA GLU A 177 7.26 -9.51 0.05
C GLU A 177 7.66 -9.56 -1.42
N ARG A 178 8.90 -10.00 -1.70
CA ARG A 178 9.44 -10.16 -3.05
C ARG A 178 8.59 -11.04 -3.98
N TRP A 179 7.83 -11.98 -3.45
CA TRP A 179 6.89 -12.77 -4.25
C TRP A 179 5.74 -11.91 -4.75
N TYR A 180 5.16 -11.07 -3.89
CA TYR A 180 4.11 -10.12 -4.26
C TYR A 180 4.65 -9.08 -5.24
N ASP A 181 5.87 -8.58 -5.00
CA ASP A 181 6.53 -7.65 -5.92
C ASP A 181 6.61 -8.24 -7.31
N THR A 182 7.08 -9.48 -7.42
CA THR A 182 7.29 -10.15 -8.69
C THR A 182 5.96 -10.55 -9.37
N ASN A 183 5.03 -11.14 -8.62
CA ASN A 183 3.84 -11.79 -9.19
C ASN A 183 2.62 -10.87 -9.28
N ILE A 184 2.59 -9.77 -8.54
CA ILE A 184 1.46 -8.83 -8.51
C ILE A 184 1.94 -7.43 -8.90
N TRP A 185 2.82 -6.83 -8.09
CA TRP A 185 3.14 -5.41 -8.22
C TRP A 185 3.91 -5.08 -9.49
N SER A 186 4.74 -5.99 -10.01
CA SER A 186 5.45 -5.79 -11.29
C SER A 186 4.47 -5.56 -12.42
N SER A 187 3.41 -6.37 -12.49
CA SER A 187 2.42 -6.25 -13.56
C SER A 187 1.62 -4.96 -13.44
N ILE A 188 1.34 -4.51 -12.22
CA ILE A 188 0.46 -3.36 -11.98
C ILE A 188 1.24 -2.05 -12.09
N ILE A 189 2.40 -1.94 -11.44
CA ILE A 189 3.15 -0.69 -11.30
C ILE A 189 4.24 -0.58 -12.36
N ASP A 190 5.03 -1.64 -12.57
CA ASP A 190 6.17 -1.48 -13.49
C ASP A 190 5.68 -1.36 -14.93
N GLN A 191 4.72 -2.21 -15.31
CA GLN A 191 4.23 -2.25 -16.68
C GLN A 191 3.38 -1.04 -17.05
N CYS A 192 2.79 -0.33 -16.09
CA CYS A 192 1.98 0.85 -16.41
C CYS A 192 2.83 2.03 -16.90
N MET A 193 4.13 2.02 -16.61
CA MET A 193 5.07 3.07 -17.00
C MET A 193 5.80 2.77 -18.33
N TRP A 194 5.57 1.61 -18.94
CA TRP A 194 6.32 1.18 -20.14
C TRP A 194 6.12 2.06 -21.39
N ASN A 195 5.02 2.81 -21.47
CA ASN A 195 4.80 3.76 -22.56
C ASN A 195 5.37 5.16 -22.28
N LEU A 196 5.93 5.41 -21.09
CA LEU A 196 6.54 6.68 -20.75
C LEU A 196 7.94 6.77 -21.35
N LYS A 197 8.21 7.88 -22.03
CA LYS A 197 9.55 8.19 -22.56
C LYS A 197 10.48 8.57 -21.42
N ASP A 198 11.72 8.10 -21.49
CA ASP A 198 12.80 8.44 -20.56
C ASP A 198 12.57 8.02 -19.10
N VAL A 199 11.71 7.03 -18.86
CA VAL A 199 11.47 6.42 -17.54
C VAL A 199 12.07 5.02 -17.52
N GLU A 200 13.12 4.83 -16.72
CA GLU A 200 13.65 3.51 -16.39
C GLU A 200 13.31 3.16 -14.94
N LEU A 201 12.79 1.95 -14.73
CA LEU A 201 12.45 1.46 -13.41
C LEU A 201 13.64 0.74 -12.81
N ILE A 202 14.05 1.17 -11.62
CA ILE A 202 15.10 0.53 -10.84
C ILE A 202 14.42 -0.22 -9.68
N ARG A 203 14.75 -1.49 -9.52
CA ARG A 203 14.28 -2.36 -8.44
C ARG A 203 15.45 -2.96 -7.67
#